data_AF-A0A258LD35-F1
#
_entry.id   AF-A0A258LD35-F1
#
_cell.length_a   1.000
_cell.length_b   1.000
_cell.length_c   1.000
_cell.angle_alpha   90.00
_cell.angle_beta   90.00
_cell.angle_gamma   90.00
#
_symmetry.space_group_name_H-M   'P 1'
#
loop_
_entity.id
_entity.type
_entity.pdbx_description
1 polymer ?
#
loop_
_entity_poly.entity_id
_entity_poly.type
_entity_poly.pdbx_seq_one_letter_code
_entity_poly.pdbx_strand_id
1 'polypeptide(L)'
;KSAVRRWEALADGVCDAAVAVMLEQRKSEQMQDPTFITKHMDKVLRGLRALNDDLGQNRWCVGDAFSLADIAVGCMLGYVNLRFSNVINIADDYPNLERLQSNLLKRQSFSDTMPQPN
;
A
#
# COMPACT_ATOMS: atom_id res chain seq x y z
N LYS A 1 -15.69 11.92 8.93
CA LYS A 1 -14.63 12.79 8.38
C LYS A 1 -13.25 12.47 8.95
N SER A 2 -13.07 12.39 10.28
CA SER A 2 -11.77 12.02 10.90
C SER A 2 -11.28 10.61 10.52
N ALA A 3 -12.17 9.61 10.49
CA ALA A 3 -11.79 8.23 10.14
C ALA A 3 -11.17 8.12 8.74
N VAL A 4 -11.76 8.78 7.73
CA VAL A 4 -11.25 8.78 6.35
C VAL A 4 -9.82 9.33 6.28
N ARG A 5 -9.55 10.46 6.97
CA ARG A 5 -8.22 11.06 7.01
C ARG A 5 -7.20 10.22 7.76
N ARG A 6 -7.61 9.45 8.77
CA ARG A 6 -6.73 8.48 9.46
C ARG A 6 -6.27 7.37 8.51
N TRP A 7 -7.20 6.82 7.72
CA TRP A 7 -6.90 5.79 6.73
C TRP A 7 -5.95 6.30 5.65
N GLU A 8 -6.23 7.48 5.10
CA GLU A 8 -5.36 8.16 4.15
C GLU A 8 -3.95 8.36 4.73
N ALA A 9 -3.83 8.95 5.92
CA ALA A 9 -2.52 9.18 6.55
C ALA A 9 -1.73 7.88 6.80
N LEU A 10 -2.41 6.77 7.11
CA LEU A 10 -1.76 5.47 7.27
C LEU A 10 -1.29 4.90 5.91
N ALA A 11 -2.12 5.01 4.87
CA ALA A 11 -1.75 4.58 3.52
C ALA A 11 -0.58 5.42 2.96
N ASP A 12 -0.60 6.73 3.16
CA ASP A 12 0.49 7.64 2.78
C ASP A 12 1.78 7.27 3.52
N GLY A 13 1.72 7.05 4.84
CA GLY A 13 2.89 6.64 5.62
C GLY A 13 3.50 5.29 5.19
N VAL A 14 2.66 4.34 4.74
CA VAL A 14 3.14 3.08 4.12
C VAL A 14 3.82 3.36 2.78
N CYS A 15 3.21 4.18 1.93
CA CYS A 15 3.76 4.55 0.64
C CYS A 15 5.10 5.27 0.78
N ASP A 16 5.21 6.25 1.70
CA ASP A 16 6.44 6.99 2.00
C ASP A 16 7.56 6.05 2.46
N ALA A 17 7.23 5.07 3.31
CA ALA A 17 8.20 4.08 3.76
C ALA A 17 8.66 3.18 2.61
N ALA A 18 7.74 2.76 1.73
CA ALA A 18 8.06 1.96 0.55
C ALA A 18 8.92 2.74 -0.45
N VAL A 19 8.60 4.01 -0.70
CA VAL A 19 9.40 4.91 -1.54
C VAL A 19 10.81 5.08 -0.97
N ALA A 20 10.94 5.26 0.35
CA ALA A 20 12.24 5.38 1.01
C ALA A 20 13.12 4.14 0.79
N VAL A 21 12.54 2.93 0.90
CA VAL A 21 13.27 1.69 0.61
C VAL A 21 13.67 1.61 -0.85
N MET A 22 12.74 1.91 -1.76
CA MET A 22 12.98 1.87 -3.19
C MET A 22 14.10 2.82 -3.60
N LEU A 23 14.14 4.04 -3.04
CA LEU A 23 15.21 5.00 -3.27
C LEU A 23 16.55 4.53 -2.68
N GLU A 24 16.55 3.91 -1.51
CA GLU A 24 17.76 3.34 -0.91
C GLU A 24 18.34 2.23 -1.79
N GLN A 25 17.50 1.32 -2.28
CA GLN A 25 17.89 0.22 -3.17
C GLN A 25 18.39 0.67 -4.55
N ARG A 26 18.11 1.92 -4.96
CA ARG A 26 18.66 2.51 -6.19
C ARG A 26 20.10 2.99 -6.04
N LYS A 27 20.62 3.13 -4.82
CA LYS A 27 22.03 3.45 -4.59
C LYS A 27 22.90 2.25 -4.97
N SER A 28 24.17 2.49 -5.25
CA SER A 28 25.14 1.39 -5.36
C SER A 28 25.18 0.59 -4.06
N GLU A 29 25.38 -0.72 -4.16
CA GLU A 29 25.29 -1.64 -3.01
C GLU A 29 26.14 -1.21 -1.81
N GLN A 30 27.32 -0.65 -2.06
CA GLN A 30 28.26 -0.17 -1.04
C GLN A 30 27.77 1.07 -0.28
N MET A 31 26.84 1.83 -0.87
CA MET A 31 26.26 3.04 -0.28
C MET A 31 24.88 2.81 0.33
N GLN A 32 24.35 1.59 0.24
CA GLN A 32 23.08 1.23 0.86
C GLN A 32 23.27 1.05 2.36
N ASP A 33 22.33 1.54 3.15
CA ASP A 33 22.22 1.23 4.57
C ASP A 33 21.20 0.09 4.81
N PRO A 34 21.65 -1.14 5.11
CA PRO A 34 20.75 -2.27 5.35
C PRO A 34 19.82 -2.05 6.56
N THR A 35 20.26 -1.27 7.55
CA THR A 35 19.45 -0.97 8.74
C THR A 35 18.32 -0.01 8.40
N PHE A 36 18.57 0.95 7.50
CA PHE A 36 17.54 1.84 6.96
C PHE A 36 16.49 1.07 6.17
N ILE A 37 16.92 0.19 5.26
CA ILE A 37 16.02 -0.68 4.49
C ILE A 37 15.13 -1.49 5.43
N THR A 38 15.74 -2.19 6.40
CA THR A 38 15.01 -3.03 7.36
C THR A 38 13.99 -2.22 8.15
N LYS A 39 14.38 -1.05 8.67
CA LYS A 39 13.51 -0.17 9.46
C LYS A 39 12.31 0.32 8.65
N HIS A 40 12.50 0.69 7.38
CA HIS A 40 11.41 1.19 6.56
C HIS A 40 10.52 0.07 6.04
N MET A 41 11.08 -1.10 5.69
CA MET A 41 10.28 -2.29 5.36
C MET A 41 9.42 -2.74 6.53
N ASP A 42 9.91 -2.70 7.78
CA ASP A 42 9.11 -3.01 8.97
C ASP A 42 7.89 -2.06 9.11
N LYS A 43 8.02 -0.79 8.74
CA LYS A 43 6.87 0.14 8.69
C LYS A 43 5.86 -0.26 7.62
N VAL A 44 6.33 -0.63 6.42
CA VAL A 44 5.48 -1.09 5.32
C VAL A 44 4.67 -2.30 5.76
N LEU A 45 5.33 -3.34 6.28
CA LEU A 45 4.70 -4.59 6.70
C LEU A 45 3.67 -4.37 7.83
N ARG A 46 4.04 -3.59 8.85
CA ARG A 46 3.09 -3.28 9.95
C ARG A 46 1.90 -2.46 9.47
N GLY A 47 2.12 -1.49 8.59
CA GLY A 47 1.04 -0.66 8.05
C GLY A 47 0.08 -1.45 7.16
N LEU A 48 0.62 -2.33 6.30
CA LEU A 48 -0.19 -3.27 5.51
C LEU A 48 -1.03 -4.18 6.42
N ARG A 49 -0.42 -4.75 7.47
CA ARG A 49 -1.16 -5.57 8.45
C ARG A 49 -2.26 -4.77 9.14
N ALA A 50 -1.96 -3.57 9.61
CA ALA A 50 -2.95 -2.71 10.26
C ALA A 50 -4.13 -2.36 9.32
N LEU A 51 -3.86 -1.99 8.07
CA LEU A 51 -4.90 -1.70 7.07
C LEU A 51 -5.73 -2.95 6.73
N ASN A 52 -5.08 -4.11 6.61
CA ASN A 52 -5.76 -5.37 6.34
C ASN A 52 -6.71 -5.77 7.48
N ASP A 53 -6.23 -5.62 8.72
CA ASP A 53 -6.99 -5.99 9.91
C ASP A 53 -8.14 -5.00 10.16
N ASP A 54 -7.88 -3.69 10.00
CA ASP A 54 -8.89 -2.63 10.12
C ASP A 54 -9.98 -2.76 9.04
N LEU A 55 -9.62 -3.20 7.82
CA LEU A 55 -10.59 -3.42 6.75
C LEU A 55 -11.50 -4.60 7.09
N GLY A 56 -10.92 -5.67 7.65
CA GLY A 56 -11.64 -6.89 8.04
C GLY A 56 -12.55 -7.37 6.92
N GLN A 57 -13.83 -7.56 7.24
CA GLN A 57 -14.85 -8.00 6.28
C GLN A 57 -15.57 -6.85 5.55
N ASN A 58 -15.24 -5.59 5.84
CA ASN A 58 -15.89 -4.43 5.25
C ASN A 58 -15.61 -4.34 3.75
N ARG A 59 -16.56 -3.80 2.99
CA ARG A 59 -16.40 -3.59 1.54
C ARG A 59 -15.49 -2.41 1.22
N TRP A 60 -15.57 -1.36 2.04
CA TRP A 60 -14.81 -0.12 1.91
C TRP A 60 -14.13 0.19 3.24
N CYS A 61 -13.11 1.05 3.19
CA CYS A 61 -12.28 1.38 4.35
C CYS A 61 -13.06 2.07 5.47
N VAL A 62 -14.11 2.85 5.13
CA VAL A 62 -14.91 3.59 6.10
C VAL A 62 -16.40 3.48 5.79
N GLY A 63 -17.13 2.75 6.64
CA GLY A 63 -18.57 2.52 6.47
C GLY A 63 -18.88 1.77 5.18
N ASP A 64 -20.04 2.05 4.59
CA ASP A 64 -20.56 1.32 3.42
C ASP A 64 -20.36 2.04 2.08
N ALA A 65 -19.56 3.11 2.04
CA ALA A 65 -19.39 3.95 0.86
C ALA A 65 -17.92 4.12 0.45
N PHE A 66 -17.69 4.12 -0.87
CA PHE A 66 -16.41 4.47 -1.46
C PHE A 66 -16.00 5.90 -1.10
N SER A 67 -14.74 6.08 -0.72
CA SER A 67 -14.23 7.34 -0.19
C SER A 67 -12.75 7.57 -0.53
N LEU A 68 -12.20 8.70 -0.07
CA LEU A 68 -10.78 9.00 -0.19
C LEU A 68 -9.87 7.95 0.48
N ALA A 69 -10.35 7.28 1.53
CA ALA A 69 -9.59 6.21 2.19
C ALA A 69 -9.30 5.07 1.21
N ASP A 70 -10.29 4.66 0.43
CA ASP A 70 -10.16 3.59 -0.57
C ASP A 70 -9.25 4.00 -1.73
N ILE A 71 -9.29 5.29 -2.11
CA ILE A 71 -8.39 5.85 -3.11
C ILE A 71 -6.94 5.74 -2.64
N ALA A 72 -6.65 6.25 -1.43
CA ALA A 72 -5.29 6.25 -0.87
C ALA A 72 -4.74 4.83 -0.71
N VAL A 73 -5.54 3.90 -0.16
CA VAL A 73 -5.14 2.49 -0.01
C VAL A 73 -4.91 1.83 -1.36
N GLY A 74 -5.79 2.06 -2.34
CA GLY A 74 -5.64 1.49 -3.68
C GLY A 74 -4.38 1.97 -4.39
N CYS A 75 -4.06 3.27 -4.32
CA CYS A 75 -2.83 3.83 -4.88
C CYS A 75 -1.58 3.24 -4.20
N MET A 76 -1.60 3.15 -2.87
CA MET A 76 -0.51 2.53 -2.10
C MET A 76 -0.30 1.07 -2.50
N LEU A 77 -1.36 0.26 -2.61
CA LEU A 77 -1.26 -1.14 -3.04
C LEU A 77 -0.73 -1.27 -4.47
N GLY A 78 -1.17 -0.39 -5.38
CA GLY A 78 -0.63 -0.33 -6.74
C GLY A 78 0.89 -0.08 -6.75
N TYR A 79 1.36 0.84 -5.91
CA TYR A 79 2.79 1.14 -5.78
C TYR A 79 3.58 -0.02 -5.17
N VAL A 80 3.07 -0.65 -4.12
CA VAL A 80 3.70 -1.81 -3.48
C VAL A 80 3.80 -2.98 -4.46
N ASN A 81 2.74 -3.30 -5.21
CA ASN A 81 2.78 -4.35 -6.23
C ASN A 81 3.79 -4.04 -7.34
N LEU A 82 3.88 -2.78 -7.76
CA LEU A 82 4.85 -2.39 -8.79
C LEU A 82 6.31 -2.57 -8.34
N ARG A 83 6.62 -2.26 -7.07
CA ARG A 83 8.02 -2.17 -6.59
C ARG A 83 8.49 -3.32 -5.71
N PHE A 84 7.56 -4.06 -5.09
CA PHE A 84 7.86 -5.04 -4.06
C PHE A 84 7.13 -6.38 -4.25
N SER A 85 6.55 -6.66 -5.43
CA SER A 85 5.86 -7.94 -5.70
C SER A 85 6.76 -9.18 -5.61
N ASN A 86 8.09 -9.00 -5.67
CA ASN A 86 9.06 -10.07 -5.43
C ASN A 86 9.34 -10.35 -3.94
N VAL A 87 8.91 -9.46 -3.03
CA VAL A 87 9.17 -9.55 -1.58
C VAL A 87 7.88 -9.65 -0.78
N ILE A 88 6.79 -9.02 -1.25
CA ILE A 88 5.49 -8.94 -0.58
C ILE A 88 4.44 -9.55 -1.50
N ASN A 89 3.72 -10.57 -1.02
CA ASN A 89 2.59 -11.12 -1.75
C ASN A 89 1.27 -10.65 -1.12
N ILE A 90 0.67 -9.61 -1.71
CA ILE A 90 -0.58 -9.03 -1.19
C ILE A 90 -1.71 -10.05 -1.12
N ALA A 91 -1.84 -10.93 -2.12
CA ALA A 91 -2.92 -11.90 -2.19
C ALA A 91 -2.85 -12.94 -1.06
N ASP A 92 -1.64 -13.40 -0.72
CA ASP A 92 -1.44 -14.43 0.30
C ASP A 92 -1.38 -13.83 1.71
N ASP A 93 -0.67 -12.71 1.88
CA ASP A 93 -0.38 -12.13 3.19
C ASP A 93 -1.49 -11.22 3.72
N TYR A 94 -2.23 -10.56 2.81
CA TYR A 94 -3.22 -9.52 3.13
C TYR A 94 -4.52 -9.68 2.32
N PRO A 95 -5.27 -10.78 2.52
CA PRO A 95 -6.42 -11.13 1.69
C PRO A 95 -7.56 -10.10 1.72
N ASN A 96 -7.71 -9.32 2.80
CA ASN A 96 -8.73 -8.27 2.84
C ASN A 96 -8.35 -7.11 1.92
N LEU A 97 -7.06 -6.75 1.87
CA LEU A 97 -6.55 -5.72 0.97
C LEU A 97 -6.61 -6.18 -0.49
N GLU A 98 -6.30 -7.44 -0.77
CA GLU A 98 -6.46 -8.01 -2.11
C GLU A 98 -7.93 -7.92 -2.58
N ARG A 99 -8.87 -8.26 -1.69
CA ARG A 99 -10.32 -8.12 -1.99
C ARG A 99 -10.70 -6.66 -2.29
N LEU A 100 -10.17 -5.70 -1.55
CA LEU A 100 -10.38 -4.27 -1.83
C LEU A 100 -9.77 -3.89 -3.19
N GLN A 101 -8.53 -4.27 -3.45
CA GLN A 101 -7.82 -3.98 -4.69
C GLN A 101 -8.56 -4.54 -5.91
N SER A 102 -8.94 -5.81 -5.86
CA SER A 102 -9.76 -6.47 -6.88
C SER A 102 -11.10 -5.74 -7.15
N ASN A 103 -11.69 -5.11 -6.15
CA ASN A 103 -12.90 -4.29 -6.34
C ASN A 103 -12.60 -2.90 -6.90
N LEU A 104 -11.48 -2.30 -6.50
CA LEU A 104 -11.04 -0.99 -7.01
C LEU A 104 -10.63 -1.06 -8.49
N LEU A 105 -9.95 -2.12 -8.92
CA LEU A 105 -9.52 -2.32 -10.31
C LEU A 105 -10.68 -2.44 -11.30
N LYS A 106 -11.89 -2.76 -10.83
CA LYS A 106 -13.12 -2.74 -11.66
C LYS A 106 -13.58 -1.32 -12.00
N ARG A 107 -13.02 -0.29 -11.35
CA ARG A 107 -13.35 1.12 -11.60
C ARG A 107 -12.43 1.67 -12.69
N GLN A 108 -13.03 2.30 -13.70
CA GLN A 108 -12.27 2.90 -14.81
C GLN A 108 -11.16 3.84 -14.34
N SER A 109 -11.45 4.68 -13.32
CA SER A 109 -10.49 5.61 -12.75
C SER A 109 -9.21 4.94 -12.24
N PHE A 110 -9.31 3.71 -11.70
CA PHE A 110 -8.16 2.94 -11.23
C PHE A 110 -7.48 2.22 -12.39
N SER A 111 -8.26 1.58 -13.27
CA SER A 111 -7.73 0.88 -14.44
C SER A 111 -6.89 1.81 -15.33
N ASP A 112 -7.37 3.03 -15.58
CA ASP A 112 -6.71 4.01 -16.46
C ASP A 112 -5.44 4.61 -15.85
N THR A 113 -5.30 4.54 -14.53
CA THR A 113 -4.18 5.17 -13.79
C THR A 113 -3.24 4.15 -13.16
N MET A 114 -3.29 2.90 -13.62
CA MET A 114 -2.41 1.84 -13.13
C MET A 114 -0.94 2.20 -13.36
N PRO A 115 -0.10 2.07 -12.32
CA PRO A 115 1.29 2.47 -12.41
C PRO A 115 2.04 1.50 -13.33
N GLN A 116 2.84 2.05 -14.24
CA GLN A 116 3.65 1.27 -15.17
C GLN A 116 5.10 1.18 -14.67
N PRO A 117 5.80 0.07 -14.91
CA PRO A 117 7.24 0.02 -14.70
C PRO A 117 7.93 1.06 -15.59
N ASN A 118 8.97 1.68 -15.05
CA ASN A 118 9.85 2.59 -15.78
C ASN A 118 10.95 1.78 -16.46
#